data_AF-A0A5C6PS73-F1
#
_entry.id   AF-A0A5C6PS73-F1
#
_cell.length_a   1.000
_cell.length_b   1.000
_cell.length_c   1.000
_cell.angle_alpha   90.00
_cell.angle_beta   90.00
_cell.angle_gamma   90.00
#
_symmetry.space_group_name_H-M   'P 1'
#
loop_
_entity.id
_entity.type
_entity.pdbx_description
1 polymer ?
#
loop_
_entity_poly.entity_id
_entity_poly.type
_entity_poly.pdbx_seq_one_letter_code
_entity_poly.pdbx_strand_id
1 'polypeptide(L)' 'MVKDVQVVVSTTVNVDGHVLVVSDNMFVHNNSKHGRRARRLDPSEGERPVSREDPSL' A
#
# COMPACT_ATOMS: atom_id res chain seq x y z
N MET A 1 -1.89 7.60 10.55
CA MET A 1 -0.50 8.04 10.72
C MET A 1 0.39 7.06 9.98
N VAL A 2 1.23 7.53 9.05
CA VAL A 2 2.31 6.71 8.52
C VAL A 2 3.52 7.01 9.39
N LYS A 3 4.18 5.96 9.88
CA LYS A 3 5.44 6.07 10.60
C LYS A 3 6.51 5.47 9.71
N ASP A 4 7.58 6.23 9.52
CA ASP A 4 8.75 5.75 8.82
C ASP A 4 9.49 4.83 9.77
N VAL A 5 9.90 3.68 9.25
CA VAL A 5 10.73 2.72 9.96
C VAL A 5 12.05 2.65 9.22
N GLN A 6 13.15 2.60 9.96
CA GLN A 6 14.47 2.33 9.41
C GLN A 6 14.92 0.97 9.89
N VAL A 7 15.69 0.27 9.05
CA VAL A 7 16.33 -0.99 9.44
C VAL A 7 17.72 -0.65 9.95
N VAL A 8 18.00 -1.10 11.17
CA VAL A 8 19.31 -0.98 11.81
C VAL A 8 19.99 -2.34 11.79
N VAL A 9 21.26 -2.37 11.37
CA VAL A 9 22.09 -3.56 11.44
C VAL A 9 23.20 -3.32 12.47
N SER A 10 23.28 -4.20 13.46
CA SER A 10 24.26 -4.14 14.56
C SER A 10 24.72 -5.55 14.93
N THR A 11 25.85 -5.63 15.63
CA THR A 11 26.35 -6.90 16.22
C THR A 11 25.80 -7.14 17.63
N THR A 12 25.04 -6.18 18.17
CA THR A 12 24.41 -6.27 19.50
C THR A 12 22.94 -5.89 19.41
N VAL A 13 22.11 -6.39 20.32
CA VAL A 13 20.67 -6.09 20.35
C VAL A 13 20.35 -4.63 20.65
N ASN A 14 21.26 -3.90 21.29
CA ASN A 14 21.05 -2.49 21.61
C ASN A 14 21.30 -1.62 20.37
N VAL A 15 20.36 -0.71 20.08
CA VAL A 15 20.39 0.14 18.88
C VAL A 15 20.59 1.62 19.19
N ASP A 16 20.62 2.00 20.47
CA ASP A 16 20.84 3.39 20.91
C ASP A 16 22.34 3.81 20.86
N GLY A 17 23.23 2.87 20.51
CA GLY A 17 24.69 3.05 20.52
C GLY A 17 25.33 2.91 19.14
N HIS A 18 26.49 2.26 19.07
CA HIS A 18 27.20 2.04 17.81
C HIS A 18 26.48 1.01 16.94
N VAL A 19 26.06 1.42 15.75
CA VAL A 19 25.42 0.58 14.73
C VAL A 19 26.31 0.51 13.48
N LEU A 20 26.21 -0.56 12.70
CA LEU A 20 27.04 -0.72 11.50
C LEU A 20 26.52 0.11 10.33
N VAL A 21 25.20 0.09 10.14
CA VAL A 21 24.52 0.82 9.08
C VAL A 21 23.05 1.02 9.46
N VAL A 22 22.49 2.11 8.94
CA VAL A 22 21.06 2.45 9.02
C VAL A 22 20.56 2.63 7.60
N SER A 23 19.44 2.00 7.25
CA SER A 23 18.83 2.16 5.92
C SER A 23 18.18 3.52 5.74
N ASP A 24 17.82 3.84 4.50
CA ASP A 24 16.85 4.90 4.23
C ASP A 24 15.48 4.60 4.90
N ASN A 25 14.62 5.62 4.94
CA ASN A 25 13.28 5.51 5.50
C ASN A 25 12.42 4.52 4.70
N MET A 26 11.68 3.68 5.43
CA MET A 26 10.71 2.74 4.88
C MET A 26 9.30 3.05 5.38
N PHE A 27 8.35 3.14 4.46
CA PHE A 27 6.94 3.37 4.78
C PHE A 27 6.21 2.02 4.78
N VAL A 28 5.96 1.45 5.96
CA VAL A 28 5.23 0.18 6.07
C VAL A 28 3.73 0.43 5.89
N HIS A 29 3.14 -0.10 4.83
CA HIS A 29 1.73 0.05 4.52
C HIS A 29 1.08 -1.31 4.23
N ASN A 30 -0.11 -1.56 4.81
CA ASN A 30 -0.99 -2.65 4.37
C ASN A 30 -2.18 -2.05 3.59
N ASN A 31 -1.86 -1.32 2.52
CA ASN A 31 -2.84 -0.68 1.66
C ASN A 31 -2.48 -0.98 0.20
N SER A 32 -3.34 -1.73 -0.49
CA SER A 32 -3.15 -2.10 -1.91
C SER A 32 -3.20 -0.92 -2.88
N LYS A 33 -3.66 0.25 -2.40
CA LYS A 33 -3.72 1.51 -3.16
C LYS A 33 -2.57 2.46 -2.83
N HIS A 34 -1.58 2.06 -2.02
CA HIS A 34 -0.43 2.94 -1.75
C HIS A 34 0.25 3.36 -3.06
N GLY A 35 0.62 4.65 -3.16
CA GLY A 35 1.20 5.23 -4.37
C GLY A 35 0.25 5.40 -5.56
N ARG A 36 -1.00 4.90 -5.49
CA ARG A 36 -1.97 5.10 -6.58
C ARG A 36 -2.49 6.53 -6.52
N ARG A 37 -2.49 7.18 -7.68
CA ARG A 37 -3.30 8.38 -7.89
C ARG A 37 -4.77 7.96 -7.90
N ALA A 38 -5.65 8.78 -7.31
CA ALA A 38 -7.07 8.52 -7.35
C ALA A 38 -7.55 8.44 -8.82
N ARG A 39 -8.31 7.39 -9.17
CA ARG A 39 -9.03 7.35 -10.44
C ARG A 39 -10.28 8.20 -10.30
N ARG A 40 -10.56 9.04 -11.29
CA ARG A 40 -11.84 9.75 -11.41
C ARG A 40 -12.87 8.66 -11.72
N LEU A 41 -13.75 8.36 -10.76
CA LEU A 41 -14.86 7.45 -11.01
C LEU A 41 -15.88 8.24 -11.81
N ASP A 42 -15.89 8.07 -13.13
CA ASP A 42 -17.04 8.51 -13.92
C ASP A 42 -18.16 7.52 -13.61
N PRO A 43 -19.34 7.96 -13.12
CA PRO A 43 -20.44 7.06 -12.75
C PRO A 43 -20.86 6.09 -13.88
N SER A 44 -20.54 6.42 -15.14
CA SER A 44 -20.79 5.56 -16.31
C SER A 44 -19.81 4.38 -16.48
N GLU A 45 -18.67 4.33 -15.80
CA GLU A 45 -17.67 3.24 -15.93
C GLU A 45 -17.95 2.02 -15.02
N GLY A 46 -18.92 2.14 -14.09
CA GLY A 46 -19.28 1.08 -13.14
C GLY A 46 -20.49 0.23 -13.54
N GLU A 47 -21.23 0.63 -14.57
CA GLU A 47 -22.29 -0.19 -15.13
C GLU A 47 -21.64 -1.32 -15.94
N ARG A 48 -21.50 -2.50 -15.33
CA ARG A 48 -21.57 -3.72 -16.15
C ARG A 48 -22.84 -3.55 -16.97
N PRO A 49 -22.83 -3.71 -18.30
CA PRO A 49 -24.07 -3.86 -19.01
C PRO A 49 -24.69 -5.11 -18.39
N VAL A 50 -25.75 -4.91 -17.58
CA VAL A 50 -26.74 -5.95 -17.38
C VAL A 50 -27.18 -6.21 -18.80
N SER A 51 -26.64 -7.26 -19.42
CA SER A 51 -27.21 -7.83 -20.62
C SER A 51 -28.64 -8.15 -20.24
N ARG A 52 -29.50 -7.19 -20.55
CA ARG A 52 -30.92 -7.36 -20.55
C ARG A 52 -31.17 -8.61 -21.37
N GLU A 53 -32.03 -9.46 -20.81
CA GLU A 53 -32.73 -10.55 -21.48
C GLU A 53 -31.97 -11.88 -21.61
N ASP A 54 -32.22 -12.79 -20.66
CA ASP A 54 -32.76 -14.10 -21.04
C ASP A 54 -34.01 -14.41 -20.19
N PRO A 55 -35.22 -14.11 -20.69
CA PRO A 55 -36.46 -14.57 -20.10
C PRO A 55 -36.79 -15.97 -20.65
N SER A 56 -36.04 -17.01 -20.27
CA SER A 56 -36.44 -18.40 -20.53
C SER A 56 -35.77 -19.48 -19.66
N LEU A 57 -35.93 -19.41 -18.32
CA LEU A 57 -36.01 -20.59 -17.42
C LEU A 57 -36.90 -20.28 -16.22
#